data_AF-A0A8C7CIA5-F1
#
_entry.id   AF-A0A8C7CIA5-F1
#
_cell.length_a   1.000
_cell.length_b   1.000
_cell.length_c   1.000
_cell.angle_alpha   90.00
_cell.angle_beta   90.00
_cell.angle_gamma   90.00
#
_symmetry.space_group_name_H-M   'P 1'
#
loop_
_entity.id
_entity.type
_entity.pdbx_description
1 polymer ?
#
loop_
_entity_poly.entity_id
_entity_poly.type
_entity_poly.pdbx_seq_one_letter_code
_entity_poly.pdbx_strand_id
1 'polypeptide(L)'
;MDSNGYSDPFVKICLKPDMGKKAKNKTQIKKKTLNPEFNEEFSYEIKHGELAKKILDISVWDYDMGTSNDFIGGCQLGITAKGECLKHWYECLKNKDKKIERWHVLLNDNTVKDTDD
;
A
#
# COMPACT_ATOMS: atom_id res chain seq x y z
N MET A 1 -4.39 13.84 16.13
CA MET A 1 -5.67 13.29 16.62
C MET A 1 -6.73 14.37 16.62
N ASP A 2 -7.44 14.46 15.51
CA ASP A 2 -8.43 15.50 15.26
C ASP A 2 -9.60 15.43 16.25
N SER A 3 -9.96 16.60 16.79
CA SER A 3 -10.95 16.78 17.88
C SER A 3 -12.40 16.42 17.48
N ASN A 4 -12.60 15.82 16.31
CA ASN A 4 -13.91 15.48 15.77
C ASN A 4 -14.19 13.96 15.72
N GLY A 5 -13.23 13.11 16.07
CA GLY A 5 -13.42 11.65 16.13
C GLY A 5 -13.56 10.96 14.76
N TYR A 6 -13.26 11.66 13.66
CA TYR A 6 -13.23 11.09 12.32
C TYR A 6 -11.84 11.26 11.72
N SER A 7 -11.40 10.25 10.98
CA SER A 7 -10.19 10.27 10.15
C SER A 7 -10.54 10.56 8.70
N ASP A 8 -9.57 11.12 7.98
CA ASP A 8 -9.54 11.32 6.54
C ASP A 8 -8.53 10.33 5.89
N PRO A 9 -8.78 9.00 5.93
CA PRO A 9 -7.83 8.01 5.47
C PRO A 9 -7.61 8.04 3.95
N PHE A 10 -6.35 7.82 3.56
CA PHE A 10 -5.92 7.58 2.20
C PHE A 10 -4.86 6.48 2.14
N VAL A 11 -4.81 5.76 1.02
CA VAL A 11 -3.85 4.68 0.79
C VAL A 11 -2.82 5.15 -0.22
N LYS A 12 -1.56 4.93 0.12
CA LYS A 12 -0.41 5.15 -0.75
C LYS A 12 0.17 3.80 -1.13
N ILE A 13 0.31 3.58 -2.43
CA ILE A 13 0.84 2.33 -2.99
C ILE A 13 2.13 2.66 -3.74
N CYS A 14 3.23 2.04 -3.33
CA CYS A 14 4.55 2.28 -3.89
C CYS A 14 5.20 0.97 -4.34
N LEU A 15 5.57 0.87 -5.61
CA LEU A 15 6.29 -0.28 -6.14
C LEU A 15 7.81 -0.08 -6.07
N LYS A 16 8.52 -0.97 -5.39
CA LYS A 16 9.98 -0.95 -5.21
C LYS A 16 10.63 -2.17 -5.88
N PRO A 17 11.93 -2.11 -6.30
CA PRO A 17 12.77 -0.93 -6.42
C PRO A 17 12.24 0.03 -7.51
N ASP A 18 12.32 1.33 -7.20
CA ASP A 18 11.63 2.47 -7.85
C ASP A 18 11.61 2.38 -9.39
N MET A 19 10.42 2.41 -9.99
CA MET A 19 10.20 2.54 -11.45
C MET A 19 10.05 4.02 -11.87
N GLY A 20 10.65 4.96 -11.11
CA GLY A 20 10.45 6.38 -11.26
C GLY A 20 9.11 6.86 -10.69
N LYS A 21 8.68 8.06 -11.12
CA LYS A 21 7.44 8.72 -10.64
C LYS A 21 6.17 7.86 -10.79
N LYS A 22 6.13 6.91 -11.73
CA LYS A 22 4.98 6.02 -11.98
C LYS A 22 4.83 4.89 -10.95
N ALA A 23 5.84 4.66 -10.11
CA ALA A 23 5.80 3.61 -9.09
C ALA A 23 4.91 3.97 -7.89
N LYS A 24 4.67 5.27 -7.67
CA LYS A 24 3.98 5.80 -6.50
C LYS A 24 2.59 6.25 -6.91
N ASN A 25 1.59 5.55 -6.40
CA ASN A 25 0.19 5.88 -6.55
C ASN A 25 -0.41 6.23 -5.19
N LYS A 26 -1.47 7.02 -5.21
CA LYS A 26 -2.25 7.35 -4.01
C LYS A 26 -3.73 7.35 -4.38
N THR A 27 -4.56 6.89 -3.45
CA THR A 27 -6.01 6.98 -3.56
C THR A 27 -6.50 8.40 -3.28
N GLN A 28 -7.78 8.62 -3.54
CA GLN A 28 -8.50 9.77 -3.02
C GLN A 28 -8.54 9.73 -1.49
N ILE A 29 -8.51 10.91 -0.89
CA ILE A 29 -8.69 11.09 0.56
C ILE A 29 -10.18 11.01 0.84
N LYS A 30 -10.58 10.03 1.66
CA LYS A 30 -11.99 9.85 2.03
C LYS A 30 -12.22 10.57 3.35
N LYS A 31 -12.94 11.69 3.29
CA LYS A 31 -13.13 12.52 4.47
C LYS A 31 -14.16 11.95 5.44
N LYS A 32 -13.91 12.13 6.73
CA LYS A 32 -14.79 11.78 7.84
C LYS A 32 -15.27 10.31 7.85
N THR A 33 -14.37 9.35 7.65
CA THR A 33 -14.73 7.92 7.68
C THR A 33 -13.65 7.06 8.32
N LEU A 34 -14.07 6.12 9.16
CA LEU A 34 -13.19 5.08 9.73
C LEU A 34 -13.13 3.82 8.84
N ASN A 35 -14.10 3.67 7.93
CA ASN A 35 -14.19 2.56 6.98
C ASN A 35 -14.26 3.13 5.55
N PRO A 36 -13.13 3.61 5.00
CA PRO A 36 -13.11 4.20 3.67
C PRO A 36 -13.32 3.15 2.59
N GLU A 37 -14.27 3.41 1.69
CA GLU A 37 -14.42 2.67 0.44
C GLU A 37 -13.78 3.47 -0.70
N PHE A 38 -12.57 3.07 -1.11
CA PHE A 38 -11.87 3.70 -2.22
C PHE A 38 -12.43 3.23 -3.57
N ASN A 39 -12.54 1.92 -3.77
CA ASN A 39 -12.90 1.30 -5.06
C ASN A 39 -12.04 1.82 -6.22
N GLU A 40 -10.74 2.07 -5.95
CA GLU A 40 -9.77 2.56 -6.93
C GLU A 40 -8.79 1.43 -7.30
N GLU A 41 -8.56 1.26 -8.60
CA GLU A 41 -7.65 0.27 -9.15
C GLU A 41 -6.42 0.95 -9.76
N PHE A 42 -5.23 0.41 -9.48
CA PHE A 42 -3.96 0.93 -9.98
C PHE A 42 -3.25 -0.13 -10.83
N SER A 43 -2.75 0.30 -11.98
CA SER A 43 -2.10 -0.58 -12.95
C SER A 43 -0.61 -0.25 -13.06
N TYR A 44 0.24 -1.26 -12.96
CA TYR A 44 1.68 -1.14 -13.16
C TYR A 44 2.13 -2.01 -14.33
N GLU A 45 2.76 -1.40 -15.33
CA GLU A 45 3.36 -2.13 -16.46
C GLU A 45 4.72 -2.70 -16.03
N ILE A 46 4.74 -3.98 -15.64
CA ILE A 46 5.94 -4.68 -15.18
C ILE A 46 6.09 -5.99 -15.95
N LYS A 47 7.30 -6.29 -16.41
CA LYS A 47 7.61 -7.59 -16.99
C LYS A 47 7.47 -8.67 -15.91
N HIS A 48 6.88 -9.80 -16.25
CA HIS A 48 6.67 -10.89 -15.29
C HIS A 48 7.95 -11.35 -14.57
N GLY A 49 9.08 -11.44 -15.28
CA GLY A 49 10.37 -11.81 -14.67
C GLY A 49 10.89 -10.77 -13.66
N GLU A 50 10.47 -9.52 -13.79
CA GLU A 50 10.83 -8.45 -12.86
C GLU A 50 9.84 -8.34 -11.70
N LEU A 51 8.58 -8.75 -11.88
CA LEU A 51 7.56 -8.75 -10.82
C LEU A 51 8.03 -9.56 -9.60
N ALA A 52 8.71 -10.69 -9.79
CA ALA A 52 9.27 -11.46 -8.68
C ALA A 52 10.30 -10.66 -7.85
N LYS A 53 11.01 -9.70 -8.45
CA LYS A 53 11.97 -8.83 -7.75
C LYS A 53 11.34 -7.54 -7.23
N LYS A 54 10.07 -7.29 -7.54
CA LYS A 54 9.34 -6.13 -7.06
C LYS A 54 8.70 -6.39 -5.71
N ILE A 55 8.50 -5.30 -5.00
CA ILE A 55 7.87 -5.23 -3.69
C ILE A 55 6.82 -4.12 -3.78
N LEU A 56 5.55 -4.47 -3.55
CA LEU A 56 4.45 -3.54 -3.49
C LEU A 56 4.23 -3.13 -2.04
N ASP A 57 4.54 -1.89 -1.74
CA ASP A 57 4.41 -1.27 -0.43
C ASP A 57 3.08 -0.53 -0.36
N ILE A 58 2.21 -0.91 0.58
CA ILE A 58 0.88 -0.33 0.76
C ILE A 58 0.85 0.29 2.15
N SER A 59 0.66 1.60 2.22
CA SER A 59 0.59 2.33 3.48
C SER A 59 -0.68 3.15 3.55
N VAL A 60 -1.35 3.11 4.70
CA VAL A 60 -2.56 3.86 5.00
C VAL A 60 -2.19 5.00 5.92
N TRP A 61 -2.64 6.20 5.55
CA TRP A 61 -2.32 7.45 6.19
C TRP A 61 -3.60 8.22 6.47
N ASP A 62 -3.63 8.98 7.55
CA ASP A 62 -4.68 9.93 7.88
C ASP A 62 -4.26 11.32 7.39
N TYR A 63 -5.10 11.95 6.57
CA TYR A 63 -4.82 13.30 6.07
C TYR A 63 -5.41 14.34 7.03
N ASP A 64 -4.56 14.96 7.84
CA ASP A 64 -5.01 16.03 8.71
C ASP A 64 -4.81 17.41 8.05
N MET A 65 -5.88 18.21 8.02
CA MET A 65 -5.82 19.56 7.46
C MET A 65 -5.22 20.54 8.48
N GLY A 66 -3.89 20.67 8.47
CA GLY A 66 -3.16 21.66 9.30
C GLY A 66 -2.02 21.07 10.14
N THR A 67 -1.93 19.74 10.21
CA THR A 67 -0.85 19.00 10.88
C THR A 67 -0.14 18.06 9.91
N SER A 68 0.85 17.32 10.40
CA SER A 68 1.48 16.25 9.62
C SER A 68 0.53 15.05 9.54
N ASN A 69 0.48 14.39 8.38
CA ASN A 69 -0.35 13.21 8.18
C ASN A 69 0.03 12.09 9.16
N ASP A 70 -0.95 11.52 9.85
CA ASP A 70 -0.74 10.42 10.80
C ASP A 70 -0.63 9.09 10.05
N PHE A 71 0.39 8.29 10.34
CA PHE A 71 0.51 6.95 9.76
C PHE A 71 -0.40 5.99 10.52
N ILE A 72 -1.37 5.39 9.84
CA ILE A 72 -2.32 4.45 10.44
C ILE A 72 -1.70 3.05 10.47
N GLY A 73 -1.15 2.61 9.34
CA GLY A 73 -0.56 1.28 9.21
C GLY A 73 -0.35 0.88 7.75
N GLY A 74 0.43 -0.17 7.51
CA GLY A 74 0.74 -0.61 6.15
C GLY A 74 1.02 -2.10 6.05
N CYS A 75 1.09 -2.59 4.82
CA CYS A 75 1.53 -3.95 4.52
C CYS A 75 2.40 -3.95 3.28
N GLN A 76 3.27 -4.95 3.20
CA GLN A 76 4.21 -5.09 2.10
C GLN A 76 4.01 -6.44 1.43
N LEU A 77 3.78 -6.41 0.12
CA LEU A 77 3.60 -7.60 -0.71
C LEU A 77 4.85 -7.78 -1.57
N GLY A 78 5.45 -8.95 -1.53
CA GLY A 78 6.67 -9.23 -2.26
C GLY A 78 7.17 -10.64 -1.96
N ILE A 79 8.18 -11.10 -2.70
CA ILE A 79 8.82 -12.38 -2.41
C ILE A 79 9.54 -12.38 -1.05
N THR A 80 9.88 -11.19 -0.54
CA THR A 80 10.52 -10.97 0.76
C THR A 80 9.51 -10.82 1.90
N ALA A 81 8.22 -10.72 1.58
CA ALA A 81 7.16 -10.66 2.59
C ALA A 81 7.02 -12.00 3.31
N LYS A 82 6.24 -12.02 4.41
CA LYS A 82 5.99 -13.23 5.21
C LYS A 82 4.50 -13.45 5.39
N GLY A 83 4.11 -14.69 5.70
CA GLY A 83 2.72 -15.05 5.98
C GLY A 83 1.78 -14.83 4.79
N GLU A 84 0.64 -14.20 5.05
CA GLU A 84 -0.42 -13.98 4.05
C GLU A 84 -0.02 -13.04 2.91
N CYS A 85 0.85 -12.05 3.19
CA CYS A 85 1.35 -11.13 2.18
C CYS A 85 2.19 -11.85 1.12
N LEU A 86 3.05 -12.79 1.54
CA LEU A 86 3.82 -13.63 0.61
C LEU A 86 2.91 -14.53 -0.23
N LYS A 87 1.92 -15.17 0.42
CA LYS A 87 0.97 -16.05 -0.29
C LYS A 87 0.20 -15.27 -1.35
N HIS A 88 -0.32 -14.08 -1.01
CA HIS A 88 -1.00 -13.23 -1.98
C HIS A 88 -0.07 -12.88 -3.16
N TRP A 89 1.14 -12.40 -2.89
CA TRP A 89 2.10 -12.07 -3.95
C TRP A 89 2.42 -13.26 -4.86
N TYR A 90 2.63 -14.43 -4.26
CA TYR A 90 2.91 -15.67 -4.99
C TYR A 90 1.71 -16.12 -5.84
N GLU A 91 0.49 -16.00 -5.35
CA GLU A 91 -0.71 -16.31 -6.12
C GLU A 91 -0.89 -15.38 -7.32
N CYS A 92 -0.59 -14.08 -7.17
CA CYS A 92 -0.56 -13.14 -8.30
C CYS A 92 0.52 -13.49 -9.32
N LEU A 93 1.70 -13.90 -8.88
CA LEU A 93 2.78 -14.36 -9.78
C LEU A 93 2.37 -15.64 -10.52
N LYS A 94 1.77 -16.60 -9.83
CA LYS A 94 1.41 -17.91 -10.40
C LYS A 94 0.21 -17.84 -11.34
N ASN A 95 -0.77 -16.99 -11.05
CA ASN A 95 -2.00 -16.86 -11.83
C ASN A 95 -2.03 -15.55 -12.62
N LYS A 96 -1.46 -15.54 -13.82
CA LYS A 96 -1.24 -14.32 -14.63
C LYS A 96 -2.48 -13.57 -15.12
N ASP A 97 -3.68 -14.14 -15.03
CA ASP A 97 -4.91 -13.55 -15.56
C ASP A 97 -6.06 -13.65 -14.55
N LYS A 98 -5.72 -13.86 -13.27
CA LYS A 98 -6.71 -13.92 -12.19
C LYS A 98 -6.52 -12.74 -11.26
N LYS A 99 -7.62 -12.03 -11.01
CA LYS A 99 -7.71 -11.09 -9.91
C LYS A 99 -7.65 -11.88 -8.60
N ILE A 100 -6.66 -11.58 -7.76
CA ILE A 100 -6.55 -12.13 -6.41
C ILE A 100 -6.95 -11.02 -5.45
N GLU A 101 -7.97 -11.27 -4.63
CA GLU A 101 -8.47 -10.34 -3.64
C GLU A 101 -8.29 -10.98 -2.26
N ARG A 102 -7.55 -10.33 -1.37
CA ARG A 102 -7.31 -10.83 -0.01
C ARG A 102 -7.11 -9.66 0.94
N TRP A 103 -7.76 -9.76 2.10
CA TRP A 103 -7.58 -8.83 3.21
C TRP A 103 -6.23 -9.04 3.89
N HIS A 104 -5.58 -7.93 4.26
CA HIS A 104 -4.35 -7.93 5.04
C HIS A 104 -4.53 -7.08 6.28
N VAL A 105 -3.91 -7.51 7.38
CA VAL A 105 -3.83 -6.71 8.60
C VAL A 105 -2.79 -5.62 8.39
N LEU A 106 -3.16 -4.38 8.69
CA LEU A 106 -2.23 -3.25 8.66
C LEU A 106 -1.27 -3.35 9.84
N LEU A 107 0.02 -3.28 9.56
CA LEU A 107 1.09 -3.27 10.54
C LEU A 107 1.47 -1.81 10.84
N ASN A 108 1.64 -1.49 12.12
CA ASN A 108 2.07 -0.16 12.55
C ASN A 108 3.56 0.11 12.33
N ASP A 109 4.32 -0.88 11.85
CA ASP A 109 5.75 -0.72 11.57
C ASP A 109 5.95 -0.40 10.09
N ASN A 110 6.27 0.86 9.82
CA ASN A 110 6.82 1.26 8.52
C ASN A 110 8.26 0.74 8.44
N THR A 111 8.44 -0.57 8.14
CA THR A 111 9.78 -1.19 8.00
C THR A 111 10.64 -0.57 6.89
N VAL A 112 10.13 0.43 6.17
CA VAL A 112 10.93 1.30 5.34
C VAL A 112 11.39 2.47 6.21
N LYS A 113 12.42 2.22 7.02
CA LYS A 113 13.35 3.28 7.35
C LYS A 113 13.95 3.73 6.02
N ASP A 114 13.52 4.87 5.51
CA ASP A 114 14.38 5.73 4.69
C ASP A 114 15.68 5.90 5.49
N THR A 115 16.62 4.99 5.24
CA THR A 115 18.00 5.12 5.71
C THR A 115 18.69 5.85 4.58
N ASP A 116 18.43 7.16 4.52
CA ASP A 116 19.27 8.11 3.83
C ASP A 116 20.29 8.55 4.89
N ASP A 117 21.47 7.92 4.86
CA ASP A 117 22.70 8.43 5.47
C ASP A 117 23.52 9.10 4.36
#